data_AF-A0AA37FTU2-F1
#
_entry.id   AF-A0AA37FTU2-F1
#
_cell.length_a   1.000
_cell.length_b   1.000
_cell.length_c   1.000
_cell.angle_alpha   90.00
_cell.angle_beta   90.00
_cell.angle_gamma   90.00
#
_symmetry.space_group_name_H-M   'P 1'
#
loop_
_entity.id
_entity.type
_entity.pdbx_description
1 polymer ?
#
loop_
_entity_poly.entity_id
_entity_poly.type
_entity_poly.pdbx_seq_one_letter_code
_entity_poly.pdbx_strand_id
1 'polypeptide(L)'
;MNMNVSHTGPVANASAVNKNNALFLLMGLVAVALVLAPDSVHAGTGGTAFDDVWTTLKDWTQGTLGRIVAGAMILVGVVGGIARQSLMAFAMGIGGGMGLYNSPTVVESIMSATLEHADKIAPAAIHLTNGLGG
;
A
#
# COMPACT_ATOMS: atom_id res chain seq x y z
N MET A 1 73.13 0.41 35.41
CA MET A 1 73.06 -0.30 34.11
C MET A 1 71.87 0.23 33.33
N ASN A 2 72.14 0.70 32.12
CA ASN A 2 71.17 1.09 31.09
C ASN A 2 70.61 -0.17 30.40
N MET A 3 69.34 -0.17 30.00
CA MET A 3 68.77 -0.81 28.80
C MET A 3 67.24 -0.64 28.87
N ASN A 4 66.56 0.11 28.02
CA ASN A 4 66.34 0.00 26.56
C ASN A 4 64.89 -0.43 26.27
N VAL A 5 64.18 0.49 25.62
CA VAL A 5 62.90 0.44 24.90
C VAL A 5 62.26 -0.91 24.53
N SER A 6 60.92 -0.95 24.61
CA SER A 6 60.05 -1.48 23.54
C SER A 6 58.67 -0.82 23.67
N HIS A 7 58.33 0.10 22.76
CA HIS A 7 57.43 -0.16 21.64
C HIS A 7 56.23 -1.04 22.00
N THR A 8 55.04 -0.43 22.07
CA THR A 8 53.89 -0.75 21.21
C THR A 8 52.69 0.06 21.71
N GLY A 9 52.25 1.02 20.90
CA GLY A 9 51.01 1.73 21.19
C GLY A 9 49.83 0.75 21.07
N PRO A 10 48.82 0.82 21.95
CA PRO A 10 47.54 0.20 21.68
C PRO A 10 46.82 1.03 20.60
N VAL A 11 47.03 0.63 19.34
CA VAL A 11 46.07 0.89 18.27
C VAL A 11 44.85 0.02 18.52
N ALA A 12 43.80 0.64 19.02
CA ALA A 12 42.41 0.35 18.71
C ALA A 12 41.56 1.04 19.76
N ASN A 13 41.21 2.30 19.47
CA ASN A 13 39.98 2.88 19.99
C ASN A 13 38.82 2.12 19.35
N ALA A 14 38.59 0.87 19.80
CA ALA A 14 37.30 0.25 19.67
C ALA A 14 36.39 1.05 20.57
N SER A 15 35.69 1.99 19.96
CA SER A 15 34.71 2.85 20.61
C SER A 15 33.86 1.99 21.53
N ALA A 16 34.03 2.19 22.83
CA ALA A 16 33.23 1.52 23.84
C ALA A 16 31.79 1.97 23.63
N VAL A 17 31.01 1.20 22.86
CA VAL A 17 29.60 1.46 22.67
C VAL A 17 28.96 1.25 24.04
N ASN A 18 28.52 2.35 24.65
CA ASN A 18 27.78 2.33 25.89
C ASN A 18 26.63 1.32 25.76
N LYS A 19 26.48 0.38 26.71
CA LYS A 19 25.44 -0.65 26.72
C LYS A 19 24.04 -0.07 26.45
N ASN A 20 23.77 1.15 26.93
CA ASN A 20 22.51 1.83 26.69
C ASN A 20 22.38 2.28 25.22
N ASN A 21 23.45 2.82 24.62
CA ASN A 21 23.48 3.19 23.21
C ASN A 21 23.46 1.96 22.29
N ALA A 22 24.10 0.86 22.70
CA ALA A 22 24.02 -0.43 22.02
C ALA A 22 22.58 -0.95 22.02
N LEU A 23 21.87 -0.84 23.15
CA LEU A 23 20.47 -1.21 23.26
C LEU A 23 19.58 -0.34 22.35
N PHE A 24 19.81 0.98 22.32
CA PHE A 24 19.08 1.89 21.42
C PHE A 24 19.35 1.58 19.94
N LEU A 25 20.59 1.28 19.58
CA LEU A 25 20.95 0.89 18.20
C LEU A 25 20.32 -0.45 17.82
N LEU A 26 20.31 -1.43 18.74
CA LEU A 26 19.67 -2.72 18.52
C LEU A 26 18.15 -2.57 18.35
N MET A 27 17.51 -1.75 19.19
CA MET A 27 16.08 -1.45 19.07
C MET A 27 15.75 -0.73 17.76
N GLY A 28 16.60 0.21 17.32
CA GLY A 28 16.46 0.87 16.03
C GLY A 28 16.59 -0.10 14.85
N LEU A 29 17.53 -1.05 14.93
CA LEU A 29 17.74 -2.06 13.89
C LEU A 29 16.58 -3.05 13.82
N VAL A 30 16.02 -3.45 14.96
CA VAL A 30 14.79 -4.28 15.03
C VAL A 30 13.59 -3.53 14.46
N ALA A 31 13.44 -2.23 14.75
CA ALA A 31 12.35 -1.42 14.18
C ALA A 31 12.46 -1.30 12.66
N VAL A 32 13.66 -1.08 12.12
CA VAL A 32 13.90 -1.07 10.66
C VAL A 32 13.63 -2.45 10.06
N ALA A 33 14.03 -3.53 10.73
CA ALA A 33 13.73 -4.89 10.29
C ALA A 33 12.24 -5.22 10.31
N LEU A 34 11.45 -4.65 11.24
CA LEU A 34 9.99 -4.79 11.25
C LEU A 34 9.30 -4.00 10.14
N VAL A 35 9.81 -2.82 9.78
CA VAL A 35 9.28 -2.00 8.67
C VAL A 35 9.61 -2.62 7.31
N LEU A 36 10.74 -3.33 7.22
CA LEU A 36 11.18 -4.04 6.01
C LEU A 36 10.75 -5.50 5.97
N ALA A 37 10.12 -6.01 7.04
CA ALA A 37 9.51 -7.32 7.02
C ALA A 37 8.35 -7.27 6.01
N PRO A 38 8.33 -8.14 4.98
CA PRO A 38 7.15 -8.25 4.15
C PRO A 38 6.01 -8.65 5.09
N ASP A 39 5.00 -7.79 5.22
CA ASP A 39 3.71 -8.20 5.75
C ASP A 39 3.31 -9.41 4.91
N SER A 40 3.40 -10.60 5.49
CA SER A 40 2.80 -11.78 4.90
C SER A 40 1.30 -11.60 5.11
N VAL A 41 0.73 -10.73 4.29
CA VAL A 41 -0.70 -10.64 4.02
C VAL A 41 -1.05 -12.02 3.50
N HIS A 42 -1.50 -12.88 4.42
CA HIS A 42 -2.21 -14.09 4.07
C HIS A 42 -3.57 -13.63 3.54
N ALA A 43 -3.58 -13.11 2.31
CA ALA A 43 -4.79 -12.95 1.54
C ALA A 43 -5.43 -14.33 1.48
N GLY A 44 -6.59 -14.48 2.11
CA GLY A 44 -7.29 -15.76 2.14
C GLY A 44 -7.42 -16.32 0.74
N THR A 45 -7.30 -17.63 0.60
CA THR A 45 -7.42 -18.38 -0.66
C THR A 45 -8.83 -18.31 -1.29
N GLY A 46 -9.63 -17.29 -0.95
CA GLY A 46 -11.02 -17.07 -1.36
C GLY A 46 -11.20 -16.49 -2.76
N GLY A 47 -10.28 -16.75 -3.68
CA GLY A 47 -10.29 -16.22 -5.05
C GLY A 47 -11.31 -16.87 -5.98
N THR A 48 -12.28 -17.62 -5.46
CA THR A 48 -13.41 -18.16 -6.26
C THR A 48 -14.74 -18.02 -5.54
N ALA A 49 -14.75 -18.09 -4.20
CA ALA A 49 -15.97 -17.99 -3.39
C ALA A 49 -16.63 -16.60 -3.46
N PHE A 50 -15.86 -15.55 -3.79
CA PHE A 50 -16.36 -14.18 -3.89
C PHE A 50 -16.46 -13.66 -5.32
N ASP A 51 -16.08 -14.46 -6.32
CA ASP A 51 -16.09 -14.05 -7.73
C ASP A 51 -17.51 -13.88 -8.27
N ASP A 52 -18.41 -14.81 -7.91
CA ASP A 52 -19.82 -14.73 -8.26
C ASP A 52 -20.47 -13.50 -7.61
N VAL A 53 -20.10 -13.21 -6.36
CA VAL A 53 -20.57 -12.03 -5.61
C VAL A 53 -20.03 -10.75 -6.25
N TRP A 54 -18.74 -10.71 -6.60
CA TRP A 54 -18.11 -9.58 -7.28
C TRP A 54 -18.76 -9.29 -8.63
N THR A 55 -19.00 -10.33 -9.43
CA THR A 55 -19.66 -10.22 -10.73
C THR A 55 -21.09 -9.71 -10.57
N THR A 56 -21.84 -10.26 -9.62
CA THR A 56 -23.21 -9.81 -9.32
C THR A 56 -23.24 -8.33 -8.91
N LEU A 57 -22.32 -7.91 -8.03
CA LEU A 57 -22.22 -6.51 -7.61
C LEU A 57 -21.84 -5.59 -8.75
N LYS A 58 -20.96 -6.04 -9.65
CA LYS A 58 -20.55 -5.29 -10.83
C LYS A 58 -21.72 -5.10 -11.80
N ASP A 59 -22.48 -6.16 -12.05
CA ASP A 59 -23.67 -6.12 -12.91
C ASP A 59 -24.75 -5.20 -12.33
N TRP A 60 -24.93 -5.20 -11.02
CA TRP A 60 -25.85 -4.27 -10.37
C TRP A 60 -25.37 -2.82 -10.48
N THR A 61 -24.07 -2.59 -10.26
CA THR A 61 -23.49 -1.23 -10.20
C THR A 61 -23.32 -0.60 -11.58
N GLN A 62 -22.98 -1.38 -12.60
CA GLN A 62 -22.79 -0.90 -13.98
C GLN A 62 -24.04 -1.07 -14.87
N GLY A 63 -24.98 -1.92 -14.45
CA GLY A 63 -26.22 -2.19 -15.18
C GLY A 63 -27.33 -1.17 -14.93
N THR A 64 -28.56 -1.56 -15.27
CA THR A 64 -29.74 -0.68 -15.18
C THR A 64 -30.01 -0.22 -13.74
N LEU A 65 -29.78 -1.07 -12.74
CA LEU A 65 -29.94 -0.72 -11.33
C LEU A 65 -29.01 0.42 -10.92
N GLY A 66 -27.72 0.32 -11.21
CA GLY A 66 -26.73 1.35 -10.87
C GLY A 66 -27.04 2.69 -11.51
N ARG A 67 -27.56 2.70 -12.75
CA ARG A 67 -28.02 3.93 -13.41
C ARG A 67 -29.24 4.55 -12.72
N ILE A 68 -30.19 3.73 -12.27
CA ILE A 68 -31.36 4.20 -11.52
C ILE A 68 -30.92 4.78 -10.16
N VAL A 69 -30.02 4.11 -9.45
CA VAL A 69 -29.49 4.57 -8.15
C VAL A 69 -28.67 5.86 -8.32
N ALA A 70 -27.82 5.94 -9.34
CA ALA A 70 -27.08 7.17 -9.66
C ALA A 70 -28.04 8.33 -9.97
N GLY A 71 -29.09 8.08 -10.75
CA GLY A 71 -30.16 9.05 -10.99
C GLY A 71 -30.86 9.50 -9.71
N ALA A 72 -31.19 8.56 -8.82
CA ALA A 72 -31.81 8.85 -7.53
C ALA A 72 -30.89 9.70 -6.63
N MET A 73 -29.61 9.40 -6.58
CA MET A 73 -28.62 10.19 -5.82
C MET A 73 -28.49 11.62 -6.34
N ILE A 74 -28.51 11.81 -7.66
CA ILE A 74 -28.51 13.14 -8.27
C ILE A 74 -29.79 13.89 -7.89
N LEU A 75 -30.96 13.24 -7.99
CA LEU A 75 -32.24 13.85 -7.61
C LEU A 75 -32.25 14.26 -6.12
N VAL A 76 -31.73 13.43 -5.23
CA VAL A 76 -31.59 13.76 -3.80
C VAL A 76 -30.63 14.95 -3.63
N GLY A 77 -29.51 14.99 -4.36
CA GLY A 77 -28.59 16.12 -4.38
C GLY A 77 -29.23 17.43 -4.85
N VAL A 78 -30.13 17.37 -5.84
CA VAL A 78 -30.92 18.53 -6.31
C VAL A 78 -31.88 19.00 -5.22
N VAL A 79 -32.67 18.10 -4.64
CA VAL A 79 -33.63 18.45 -3.57
C VAL A 79 -32.92 19.04 -2.35
N GLY A 80 -31.82 18.41 -1.92
CA GLY A 80 -30.98 18.90 -0.82
C GLY A 80 -30.27 20.23 -1.15
N GLY A 81 -29.83 20.41 -2.39
CA GLY A 81 -29.23 21.64 -2.88
C GLY A 81 -30.21 22.81 -2.89
N ILE A 82 -31.45 22.59 -3.31
CA ILE A 82 -32.51 23.61 -3.27
C ILE A 82 -32.86 23.96 -1.82
N ALA A 83 -33.06 22.95 -0.96
CA ALA A 83 -33.42 23.15 0.44
C ALA A 83 -32.38 23.97 1.21
N ARG A 84 -31.10 23.88 0.82
CA ARG A 84 -29.99 24.58 1.48
C ARG A 84 -29.37 25.70 0.62
N GLN A 85 -29.98 26.03 -0.52
CA GLN A 85 -29.46 26.99 -1.51
C GLN A 85 -27.96 26.78 -1.83
N SER A 86 -27.54 25.51 -1.94
CA SER A 86 -26.12 25.13 -2.05
C SER A 86 -25.84 24.29 -3.30
N LEU A 87 -24.98 24.82 -4.16
CA LEU A 87 -24.46 24.12 -5.34
C LEU A 87 -23.54 22.94 -4.96
N MET A 88 -22.92 22.96 -3.78
CA MET A 88 -22.05 21.86 -3.36
C MET A 88 -22.81 20.61 -2.98
N ALA A 89 -24.01 20.74 -2.40
CA ALA A 89 -24.87 19.58 -2.14
C ALA A 89 -25.30 18.88 -3.45
N PHE A 90 -25.53 19.66 -4.51
CA PHE A 90 -25.78 19.14 -5.85
C PHE A 90 -24.54 18.46 -6.45
N ALA A 91 -23.39 19.11 -6.39
CA ALA A 91 -22.13 18.56 -6.88
C ALA A 91 -21.75 17.24 -6.20
N MET A 92 -22.00 17.11 -4.89
CA MET A 92 -21.81 15.87 -4.14
C MET A 92 -22.80 14.76 -4.58
N GLY A 93 -24.04 15.12 -4.92
CA GLY A 93 -25.02 14.17 -5.47
C GLY A 93 -24.57 13.60 -6.82
N ILE A 94 -24.07 14.46 -7.72
CA ILE A 94 -23.48 14.05 -9.00
C ILE A 94 -22.21 13.22 -8.78
N GLY A 95 -21.31 13.71 -7.94
CA GLY A 95 -20.04 13.04 -7.64
C GLY A 95 -20.26 11.65 -7.04
N GLY A 96 -21.22 11.50 -6.13
CA GLY A 96 -21.58 10.20 -5.55
C GLY A 96 -22.20 9.24 -6.57
N GLY A 97 -23.12 9.72 -7.43
CA GLY A 97 -23.70 8.89 -8.49
C GLY A 97 -22.68 8.43 -9.54
N MET A 98 -21.82 9.34 -10.00
CA MET A 98 -20.73 9.01 -10.92
C MET A 98 -19.67 8.12 -10.27
N GLY A 99 -19.34 8.37 -9.01
CA GLY A 99 -18.40 7.56 -8.24
C GLY A 99 -18.88 6.14 -8.06
N LEU A 100 -20.18 5.94 -7.78
CA LEU A 100 -20.77 4.60 -7.66
C LEU A 100 -20.66 3.82 -8.97
N TYR A 101 -21.08 4.41 -10.10
CA TYR A 101 -21.05 3.75 -11.40
C TYR A 101 -19.63 3.33 -11.83
N ASN A 102 -18.63 4.18 -11.56
CA ASN A 102 -17.23 3.93 -11.93
C ASN A 102 -16.44 3.16 -10.86
N SER A 103 -17.03 2.90 -9.69
CA SER A 103 -16.35 2.24 -8.58
C SER A 103 -15.76 0.88 -8.93
N PRO A 104 -16.43 -0.02 -9.71
CA PRO A 104 -15.84 -1.32 -10.00
C PRO A 104 -14.61 -1.19 -10.91
N THR A 105 -14.62 -0.25 -11.86
CA THR A 105 -13.48 0.03 -12.74
C THR A 105 -12.26 0.52 -11.97
N VAL A 106 -12.46 1.41 -11.01
CA VAL A 106 -11.36 1.92 -10.16
C VAL A 106 -10.77 0.81 -9.29
N VAL A 107 -11.63 -0.02 -8.68
CA VAL A 107 -11.19 -1.15 -7.85
C VAL A 107 -10.38 -2.15 -8.68
N GLU A 108 -10.86 -2.52 -9.86
CA GLU A 108 -10.15 -3.41 -10.78
C GLU A 108 -8.80 -2.83 -11.23
N SER A 109 -8.74 -1.52 -11.50
CA SER A 109 -7.49 -0.86 -11.86
C SER A 109 -6.46 -0.91 -10.73
N ILE A 110 -6.88 -0.80 -9.47
CA ILE A 110 -5.98 -0.87 -8.32
C ILE A 110 -5.50 -2.31 -8.08
N MET A 111 -6.44 -3.28 -8.11
CA MET A 111 -6.13 -4.69 -7.88
C MET A 111 -5.24 -5.28 -8.98
N SER A 112 -5.46 -4.89 -10.25
CA SER A 112 -4.63 -5.32 -11.38
C SER A 112 -3.25 -4.64 -11.41
N ALA A 113 -3.14 -3.38 -10.97
CA ALA A 113 -1.84 -2.69 -10.89
C ALA A 113 -0.84 -3.40 -9.96
N THR A 114 -1.31 -4.00 -8.87
CA THR A 114 -0.45 -4.80 -7.97
C THR A 114 0.08 -6.06 -8.68
N LEU A 115 -0.73 -6.69 -9.53
CA LEU A 115 -0.31 -7.87 -10.32
C LEU A 115 0.67 -7.49 -11.43
N GLU A 116 0.42 -6.40 -12.15
CA GLU A 116 1.30 -5.95 -13.25
C GLU A 116 2.69 -5.54 -12.75
N HIS A 117 2.78 -4.91 -11.57
CA HIS A 117 4.06 -4.55 -10.98
C HIS A 117 4.78 -5.77 -10.35
N ALA A 118 4.05 -6.75 -9.82
CA ALA A 118 4.62 -8.01 -9.37
C ALA A 118 5.30 -8.77 -10.54
N ASP A 119 4.67 -8.83 -11.70
CA ASP A 119 5.22 -9.44 -12.92
C ASP A 119 6.41 -8.68 -13.50
N LYS A 120 6.53 -7.36 -13.26
CA LYS A 120 7.70 -6.57 -13.69
C LYS A 120 8.88 -6.68 -12.73
N ILE A 121 8.63 -6.93 -11.44
CA ILE A 121 9.68 -7.10 -10.43
C ILE A 121 10.14 -8.56 -10.39
N ALA A 122 9.31 -9.55 -10.72
CA ALA A 122 9.70 -10.96 -10.76
C ALA A 122 10.93 -11.25 -11.67
N PRO A 123 10.97 -10.87 -12.96
CA PRO A 123 12.14 -11.10 -13.81
C PRO A 123 13.33 -10.23 -13.40
N ALA A 124 13.10 -9.02 -12.88
CA ALA A 124 14.16 -8.16 -12.38
C ALA A 124 14.80 -8.72 -11.10
N ALA A 125 14.01 -9.26 -10.18
CA ALA A 125 14.48 -9.96 -8.98
C ALA A 125 15.19 -11.26 -9.35
N ILE A 126 14.70 -12.00 -10.35
CA ILE A 126 15.35 -13.19 -10.93
C ILE A 126 16.70 -12.82 -11.57
N HIS A 127 16.82 -11.68 -12.25
CA HIS A 127 18.09 -11.18 -12.79
C HIS A 127 19.06 -10.70 -11.70
N LEU A 128 18.56 -10.03 -10.66
CA LEU A 128 19.38 -9.56 -9.55
C LEU A 128 19.88 -10.72 -8.67
N THR A 129 19.10 -11.79 -8.53
CA THR A 129 19.51 -13.00 -7.80
C THR A 129 20.34 -13.98 -8.64
N ASN A 130 20.24 -13.93 -9.98
CA ASN A 130 21.01 -14.80 -10.88
C ASN A 130 22.32 -14.19 -11.42
N GLY A 131 22.66 -12.96 -11.06
CA GLY A 131 24.03 -12.47 -11.19
C GLY A 131 24.19 -11.13 -11.91
N LEU A 132 24.79 -10.19 -11.18
CA LEU A 132 25.90 -9.41 -11.72
C LEU A 132 27.01 -10.40 -12.14
N GLY A 133 26.88 -10.92 -13.36
CA GLY A 133 27.77 -11.90 -13.97
C GLY A 133 27.75 -11.72 -15.48
N GLY A 134 28.31 -10.59 -15.92
CA GLY A 134 28.55 -10.19 -17.30
C GLY A 134 29.40 -8.94 -17.30
#